data_AF-A0A077RPC4-F1
#
_entry.id   AF-A0A077RPC4-F1
#
_cell.length_a   1.000
_cell.length_b   1.000
_cell.length_c   1.000
_cell.angle_alpha   90.00
_cell.angle_beta   90.00
_cell.angle_gamma   90.00
#
_symmetry.space_group_name_H-M   'P 1'
#
loop_
_entity.id
_entity.type
_entity.pdbx_description
1 polymer ?
#
loop_
_entity_poly.entity_id
_entity_poly.type
_entity_poly.pdbx_seq_one_letter_code
_entity_poly.pdbx_strand_id
1 'polypeptide(L)'
;MLALQSAALLVAGDVGAILLPSKGQVADEAAMAAAKKRPWKCCDKAFCTRSIPPICRCMDELFECPSTCKSCGPSMADPSRLVCQDQYVGDPGPICRPWECCDLPRGTRSNPPTCQCLDEVDKCSPTCKTCLPSRSRPSRRVCIDSYFGPFPPACTPKAVAAGGN
;
A
#
# COMPACT_ATOMS: atom_id res chain seq x y z
N MET A 1 -22.90 7.12 83.93
CA MET A 1 -24.30 6.86 83.57
C MET A 1 -24.36 6.60 82.08
N LEU A 2 -25.04 5.52 81.68
CA LEU A 2 -25.28 5.10 80.29
C LEU A 2 -26.31 6.00 79.59
N ALA A 3 -26.17 6.11 78.26
CA ALA A 3 -27.20 6.02 77.18
C ALA A 3 -26.62 6.74 75.95
N LEU A 4 -26.12 6.11 74.87
CA LEU A 4 -26.69 5.14 73.92
C LEU A 4 -27.88 5.68 73.08
N GLN A 5 -27.61 6.00 71.80
CA GLN A 5 -28.34 5.56 70.58
C GLN A 5 -27.75 6.31 69.35
N SER A 6 -27.08 5.64 68.40
CA SER A 6 -27.62 4.92 67.22
C SER A 6 -28.03 5.89 66.10
N ALA A 7 -27.80 5.70 64.80
CA ALA A 7 -26.94 4.88 63.95
C ALA A 7 -27.16 5.44 62.53
N ALA A 8 -26.15 5.46 61.66
CA ALA A 8 -26.34 5.31 60.21
C ALA A 8 -25.01 4.99 59.55
N LEU A 9 -24.82 3.70 59.26
CA LEU A 9 -23.85 3.21 58.29
C LEU A 9 -24.20 3.80 56.91
N LEU A 10 -23.21 4.38 56.24
CA LEU A 10 -23.16 4.34 54.78
C LEU A 10 -21.91 3.56 54.40
N VAL A 11 -22.14 2.31 54.04
CA VAL A 11 -21.20 1.49 53.29
C VAL A 11 -21.23 2.01 51.86
N ALA A 12 -20.11 2.54 51.39
CA ALA A 12 -19.83 2.63 49.97
C ALA A 12 -18.45 1.99 49.77
N GLY A 13 -18.45 0.86 49.06
CA GLY A 13 -17.28 0.02 48.89
C GLY A 13 -16.15 0.76 48.20
N ASP A 14 -14.96 0.56 48.74
CA ASP A 14 -13.70 0.92 48.11
C ASP A 14 -13.53 0.03 46.87
N VAL A 15 -14.07 0.48 45.74
CA VAL A 15 -13.77 -0.14 44.44
C VAL A 15 -12.34 0.24 44.15
N GLY A 16 -11.42 -0.67 44.50
CA GLY A 16 -10.02 -0.58 44.15
C GLY A 16 -9.89 -0.18 42.69
N ALA A 17 -9.42 1.04 42.47
CA ALA A 17 -9.04 1.50 41.14
C ALA A 17 -7.87 0.62 40.69
N ILE A 18 -8.20 -0.46 39.97
CA ILE A 18 -7.23 -1.19 39.17
C ILE A 18 -6.74 -0.18 38.14
N LEU A 19 -5.58 0.41 38.41
CA LEU A 19 -4.83 1.21 37.47
C LEU A 19 -4.43 0.29 36.30
N LEU A 20 -5.32 0.16 35.33
CA LEU A 20 -5.01 -0.32 34.00
C LEU A 20 -4.06 0.70 33.37
N PRO A 21 -2.80 0.35 33.03
CA PRO A 21 -1.94 1.26 32.29
C PRO A 21 -2.53 1.47 30.89
N SER A 22 -3.26 2.56 30.73
CA SER A 22 -3.74 3.04 29.44
C SER A 22 -2.61 3.76 28.73
N LYS A 23 -1.67 2.99 28.18
CA LYS A 23 -0.75 3.42 27.13
C LYS A 23 -0.48 2.21 26.26
N GLY A 24 -1.38 1.99 25.31
CA GLY A 24 -1.16 1.09 24.20
C GLY A 24 0.09 1.53 23.45
N GLN A 25 1.21 0.89 23.77
CA GLN A 25 2.37 0.81 22.90
C GLN A 25 1.96 0.02 21.66
N VAL A 26 1.31 0.69 20.71
CA VAL A 26 1.24 0.26 19.30
C VAL A 26 2.43 0.82 18.51
N ALA A 27 3.51 1.12 19.20
CA ALA A 27 4.80 1.43 18.64
C ALA A 27 5.78 0.42 19.23
N ASP A 28 5.72 -0.85 18.78
CA ASP A 28 6.85 -1.80 18.84
C ASP A 28 6.54 -3.20 18.25
N GLU A 29 5.32 -3.47 17.76
CA GLU A 29 5.07 -4.71 16.97
C GLU A 29 5.67 -4.65 15.55
N ALA A 30 5.95 -3.45 15.02
CA ALA A 30 6.62 -3.29 13.72
C ALA A 30 8.16 -3.45 13.79
N ALA A 31 8.74 -3.44 15.00
CA ALA A 31 10.18 -3.51 15.21
C ALA A 31 10.73 -4.94 15.31
N MET A 32 9.86 -5.94 15.51
CA MET A 32 10.26 -7.33 15.75
C MET A 32 10.31 -8.22 14.49
N ALA A 33 9.93 -7.70 13.32
CA ALA A 33 10.36 -8.29 12.06
C ALA A 33 11.79 -7.84 11.80
N ALA A 34 12.77 -8.70 12.13
CA ALA A 34 14.19 -8.51 11.86
C ALA A 34 14.41 -7.64 10.62
N ALA A 35 15.02 -6.45 10.82
CA ALA A 35 15.14 -5.36 9.86
C ALA A 35 15.97 -5.73 8.61
N LYS A 36 15.48 -6.71 7.85
CA LYS A 36 15.97 -7.04 6.53
C LYS A 36 15.46 -5.93 5.64
N LYS A 37 16.36 -5.05 5.20
CA LYS A 37 16.00 -3.96 4.29
C LYS A 37 15.22 -4.53 3.09
N ARG A 38 14.18 -3.81 2.70
CA ARG A 38 13.33 -4.18 1.56
C ARG A 38 14.19 -4.37 0.29
N PRO A 39 13.96 -5.42 -0.51
CA PRO A 39 14.78 -5.71 -1.69
C PRO A 39 14.57 -4.74 -2.87
N TRP A 40 13.53 -3.90 -2.82
CA TRP A 40 13.18 -2.92 -3.83
C TRP A 40 12.83 -1.56 -3.20
N LYS A 41 12.94 -0.48 -3.98
CA LYS A 41 12.59 0.88 -3.53
C LYS A 41 11.09 1.16 -3.62
N CYS A 42 10.47 0.74 -4.70
CA CYS A 42 9.04 0.81 -4.98
C CYS A 42 8.63 -0.50 -5.67
N CYS A 43 7.34 -0.80 -5.73
CA CYS A 43 6.82 -1.98 -6.44
C CYS A 43 5.43 -1.73 -7.03
N ASP A 44 5.27 -1.90 -8.34
CA ASP A 44 3.99 -1.72 -9.02
C ASP A 44 3.07 -2.93 -8.93
N LYS A 45 3.65 -4.13 -8.98
CA LYS A 45 2.97 -5.44 -8.90
C LYS A 45 3.37 -6.18 -7.62
N ALA A 46 3.03 -5.61 -6.47
CA ALA A 46 3.27 -6.25 -5.17
C ALA A 46 2.23 -7.35 -4.93
N PHE A 47 2.69 -8.59 -4.73
CA PHE A 47 1.86 -9.71 -4.31
C PHE A 47 2.12 -9.99 -2.83
N CYS A 48 1.13 -9.73 -1.98
CA CYS A 48 1.26 -9.82 -0.53
C CYS A 48 0.20 -10.75 0.09
N THR A 49 0.58 -11.43 1.17
CA THR A 49 -0.38 -12.13 2.03
C THR A 49 -1.24 -11.15 2.82
N ARG A 50 -2.46 -11.56 3.19
CA ARG A 50 -3.35 -10.78 4.07
C ARG A 50 -3.05 -11.02 5.56
N SER A 51 -1.78 -11.15 5.91
CA SER A 51 -1.29 -11.32 7.30
C SER A 51 -0.75 -10.00 7.87
N ILE A 52 -0.56 -9.94 9.19
CA ILE A 52 0.08 -8.80 9.86
C ILE A 52 1.32 -9.33 10.61
N PRO A 53 2.56 -8.97 10.20
CA PRO A 53 2.90 -8.22 8.99
C PRO A 53 2.64 -9.02 7.69
N PRO A 54 2.44 -8.34 6.54
CA PRO A 54 2.25 -9.02 5.27
C PRO A 54 3.57 -9.61 4.77
N ILE A 55 3.48 -10.68 4.02
CA ILE A 55 4.60 -11.32 3.33
C ILE A 55 4.46 -10.99 1.85
N CYS A 56 5.39 -10.22 1.30
CA CYS A 56 5.31 -9.63 -0.03
C CYS A 56 6.42 -10.11 -0.96
N ARG A 57 6.08 -10.22 -2.25
CA ARG A 57 7.01 -10.38 -3.37
C ARG A 57 6.71 -9.32 -4.42
N CYS A 58 7.74 -8.79 -5.05
CA CYS A 58 7.56 -7.82 -6.14
C CYS A 58 7.67 -8.51 -7.50
N MET A 59 6.59 -8.46 -8.28
CA MET A 59 6.49 -9.07 -9.61
C MET A 59 6.76 -8.08 -10.74
N ASP A 60 7.48 -7.00 -10.44
CA ASP A 60 7.90 -6.03 -11.45
C ASP A 60 8.95 -6.67 -12.37
N GLU A 61 8.75 -6.50 -13.66
CA GLU A 61 9.67 -6.96 -14.69
C GLU A 61 10.82 -5.97 -14.83
N LEU A 62 12.03 -6.49 -14.74
CA LEU A 62 13.28 -5.75 -14.73
C LEU A 62 14.14 -6.19 -15.90
N PHE A 63 14.92 -5.24 -16.42
CA PHE A 63 15.95 -5.51 -17.42
C PHE A 63 17.25 -6.01 -16.77
N GLU A 64 17.51 -5.56 -15.55
CA GLU A 64 18.70 -5.89 -14.78
C GLU A 64 18.33 -6.15 -13.31
N CYS A 65 19.09 -7.02 -12.65
CA CYS A 65 18.86 -7.34 -11.24
C CYS A 65 19.30 -6.17 -10.34
N PRO A 66 18.42 -5.60 -9.50
CA PRO A 66 18.79 -4.56 -8.56
C PRO A 66 19.78 -5.09 -7.53
N SER A 67 20.79 -4.30 -7.16
CA SER A 67 21.77 -4.68 -6.13
C SER A 67 21.16 -4.96 -4.75
N THR A 68 19.95 -4.45 -4.51
CA THR A 68 19.17 -4.70 -3.28
C THR A 68 18.44 -6.04 -3.30
N CYS A 69 18.31 -6.68 -4.46
CA CYS A 69 17.72 -8.01 -4.62
C CYS A 69 18.81 -9.09 -4.54
N LYS A 70 18.62 -10.11 -3.70
CA LYS A 70 19.59 -11.20 -3.54
C LYS A 70 19.45 -12.26 -4.61
N SER A 71 18.22 -12.58 -5.01
CA SER A 71 17.93 -13.57 -6.04
C SER A 71 17.03 -12.99 -7.13
N CYS A 72 17.55 -12.92 -8.34
CA CYS A 72 16.77 -12.62 -9.54
C CYS A 72 16.66 -13.86 -10.41
N GLY A 73 15.52 -14.02 -11.05
CA GLY A 73 15.32 -15.06 -12.06
C GLY A 73 14.30 -14.63 -13.10
N PRO A 74 14.02 -15.48 -14.09
CA PRO A 74 13.12 -15.16 -15.19
C PRO A 74 11.68 -14.92 -14.69
N SER A 75 10.96 -14.00 -15.34
CA SER A 75 9.53 -13.83 -15.14
C SER A 75 8.76 -15.04 -15.67
N MET A 76 7.66 -15.38 -15.00
CA MET A 76 6.73 -16.43 -15.47
C MET A 76 6.02 -16.04 -16.76
N ALA A 77 5.84 -14.73 -17.00
CA ALA A 77 5.13 -14.21 -18.18
C ALA A 77 6.06 -14.05 -19.40
N ASP A 78 7.33 -13.73 -19.17
CA ASP A 78 8.33 -13.52 -20.22
C ASP A 78 9.72 -13.96 -19.71
N PRO A 79 10.27 -15.08 -20.20
CA PRO A 79 11.59 -15.57 -19.79
C PRO A 79 12.73 -14.60 -20.10
N SER A 80 12.54 -13.63 -21.01
CA SER A 80 13.53 -12.59 -21.33
C SER A 80 13.56 -11.45 -20.31
N ARG A 81 12.58 -11.39 -19.40
CA ARG A 81 12.50 -10.42 -18.31
C ARG A 81 12.91 -11.06 -17.00
N LEU A 82 13.54 -10.27 -16.14
CA LEU A 82 13.91 -10.69 -14.79
C LEU A 82 12.89 -10.18 -13.78
N VAL A 83 12.71 -10.93 -12.69
CA VAL A 83 11.95 -10.52 -11.52
C VAL A 83 12.79 -10.75 -10.27
N CYS A 84 12.62 -9.88 -9.27
CA CYS A 84 13.22 -10.11 -7.97
C CYS A 84 12.43 -11.21 -7.23
N GLN A 85 13.08 -12.32 -6.92
CA GLN A 85 12.47 -13.48 -6.26
C GLN A 85 12.50 -13.40 -4.73
N ASP A 86 13.15 -12.35 -4.18
CA ASP A 86 13.23 -12.15 -2.75
C ASP A 86 11.84 -11.95 -2.13
N GLN A 87 11.62 -12.66 -1.03
CA GLN A 87 10.46 -12.46 -0.17
C GLN A 87 10.80 -11.47 0.93
N TYR A 88 9.90 -10.51 1.15
CA TYR A 88 9.99 -9.50 2.18
C TYR A 88 8.83 -9.63 3.16
N VAL A 89 9.09 -9.40 4.45
CA VAL A 89 8.07 -9.40 5.51
C VAL A 89 7.92 -7.97 5.99
N GLY A 90 6.75 -7.37 5.77
CA GLY A 90 6.45 -5.98 6.05
C GLY A 90 5.84 -5.25 4.85
N ASP A 91 5.68 -3.94 4.98
CA ASP A 91 5.06 -3.08 3.97
C ASP A 91 5.84 -3.08 2.63
N PRO A 92 5.20 -3.45 1.49
CA PRO A 92 5.87 -3.53 0.19
C PRO A 92 6.39 -2.17 -0.32
N GLY A 93 5.95 -1.07 0.28
CA GLY A 93 6.33 0.29 -0.10
C GLY A 93 5.42 0.92 -1.13
N PRO A 94 5.79 2.13 -1.60
CA PRO A 94 5.02 2.83 -2.61
C PRO A 94 5.09 2.13 -3.97
N ILE A 95 4.10 2.41 -4.81
CA ILE A 95 4.15 2.10 -6.24
C ILE A 95 5.24 2.91 -6.94
N CYS A 96 5.72 2.42 -8.09
CA CYS A 96 6.72 3.14 -8.90
C CYS A 96 6.06 4.10 -9.89
N ARG A 97 4.92 3.70 -10.45
CA ARG A 97 4.22 4.47 -11.47
C ARG A 97 3.60 5.78 -10.91
N PRO A 98 3.35 6.80 -11.76
CA PRO A 98 2.85 8.11 -11.31
C PRO A 98 1.36 8.15 -10.93
N TRP A 99 0.63 7.03 -11.06
CA TRP A 99 -0.82 6.96 -10.82
C TRP A 99 -1.18 5.62 -10.20
N GLU A 100 -2.01 5.62 -9.16
CA GLU A 100 -2.49 4.39 -8.52
C GLU A 100 -3.26 3.49 -9.49
N CYS A 101 -4.11 4.10 -10.30
CA CYS A 101 -4.90 3.51 -11.37
C CYS A 101 -5.07 4.51 -12.52
N CYS A 102 -5.56 4.05 -13.67
CA CYS A 102 -5.88 4.92 -14.80
C CYS A 102 -7.00 4.32 -15.66
N ASP A 103 -8.08 5.08 -15.89
CA ASP A 103 -9.19 4.68 -16.77
C ASP A 103 -8.93 5.06 -18.23
N LEU A 104 -8.15 6.11 -18.48
CA LEU A 104 -7.78 6.60 -19.82
C LEU A 104 -6.26 6.49 -20.09
N PRO A 105 -5.66 5.28 -20.09
CA PRO A 105 -4.24 5.11 -20.38
C PRO A 105 -3.96 5.26 -21.88
N ARG A 106 -2.93 6.03 -22.22
CA ARG A 106 -2.34 6.08 -23.57
C ARG A 106 -0.93 5.50 -23.53
N GLY A 107 -0.73 4.36 -24.19
CA GLY A 107 0.55 3.66 -24.23
C GLY A 107 1.13 3.54 -25.64
N THR A 108 2.45 3.37 -25.73
CA THR A 108 3.11 2.84 -26.93
C THR A 108 2.77 1.36 -27.15
N ARG A 109 3.12 0.81 -28.32
CA ARG A 109 2.94 -0.62 -28.63
C ARG A 109 4.10 -1.51 -28.16
N SER A 110 5.08 -0.96 -27.44
CA SER A 110 6.21 -1.73 -26.90
C SER A 110 5.79 -2.59 -25.70
N ASN A 111 6.58 -3.61 -25.37
CA ASN A 111 6.40 -4.41 -24.16
C ASN A 111 7.68 -4.37 -23.30
N PRO A 112 7.72 -3.65 -22.17
CA PRO A 112 6.64 -2.83 -21.62
C PRO A 112 6.39 -1.54 -22.42
N PRO A 113 5.18 -0.97 -22.33
CA PRO A 113 4.85 0.31 -22.96
C PRO A 113 5.42 1.51 -22.20
N THR A 114 5.51 2.64 -22.89
CA THR A 114 5.55 3.96 -22.24
C THR A 114 4.13 4.49 -22.19
N CYS A 115 3.58 4.61 -20.98
CA CYS A 115 2.23 5.07 -20.73
C CYS A 115 2.18 6.53 -20.27
N GLN A 116 1.07 7.19 -20.58
CA GLN A 116 0.57 8.41 -19.96
C GLN A 116 -0.86 8.16 -19.49
N CYS A 117 -1.30 8.82 -18.43
CA CYS A 117 -2.68 8.78 -17.97
C CYS A 117 -3.36 10.12 -18.22
N LEU A 118 -4.53 10.08 -18.86
CA LEU A 118 -5.32 11.29 -19.17
C LEU A 118 -6.45 11.55 -18.17
N ASP A 119 -6.46 10.86 -17.04
CA ASP A 119 -7.50 11.02 -16.03
C ASP A 119 -7.45 12.42 -15.39
N GLU A 120 -8.63 13.02 -15.24
CA GLU A 120 -8.82 14.27 -14.49
C GLU A 120 -9.22 13.95 -13.05
N VAL A 121 -8.25 13.99 -12.14
CA VAL A 121 -8.40 13.59 -10.73
C VAL A 121 -8.50 14.80 -9.80
N ASP A 122 -9.06 14.64 -8.60
CA ASP A 122 -9.08 15.74 -7.61
C ASP A 122 -7.66 16.05 -7.07
N LYS A 123 -6.84 15.01 -6.90
CA LYS A 123 -5.44 15.11 -6.47
C LYS A 123 -4.58 14.05 -7.17
N CYS A 124 -3.41 14.44 -7.67
CA CYS A 124 -2.45 13.48 -8.25
C CYS A 124 -1.84 12.58 -7.16
N SER A 125 -1.38 11.39 -7.58
CA SER A 125 -0.60 10.50 -6.71
C SER A 125 0.67 11.19 -6.19
N PRO A 126 1.16 10.86 -4.98
CA PRO A 126 2.46 11.34 -4.48
C PRO A 126 3.65 10.98 -5.39
N THR A 127 3.51 9.95 -6.23
CA THR A 127 4.54 9.51 -7.18
C THR A 127 4.53 10.31 -8.48
N CYS A 128 3.51 11.14 -8.73
CA CYS A 128 3.48 12.05 -9.87
C CYS A 128 4.40 13.25 -9.64
N LYS A 129 5.34 13.46 -10.56
CA LYS A 129 6.29 14.58 -10.54
C LYS A 129 5.63 15.87 -11.04
N THR A 130 4.82 15.79 -12.09
CA THR A 130 4.25 16.98 -12.74
C THR A 130 2.72 16.92 -12.76
N CYS A 131 2.10 17.62 -11.80
CA CYS A 131 0.65 17.66 -11.60
C CYS A 131 0.09 19.05 -11.92
N LEU A 132 -0.64 19.17 -13.03
CA LEU A 132 -1.18 20.44 -13.54
C LEU A 132 -2.71 20.51 -13.43
N PRO A 133 -3.31 21.70 -13.33
CA PRO A 133 -4.76 21.85 -13.40
C PRO A 133 -5.30 21.40 -14.76
N SER A 134 -6.46 20.76 -14.78
CA SER A 134 -7.16 20.40 -16.02
C SER A 134 -7.67 21.65 -16.72
N ARG A 135 -7.57 21.68 -18.05
CA ARG A 135 -8.15 22.74 -18.89
C ARG A 135 -9.67 22.65 -18.96
N SER A 136 -10.21 21.43 -18.99
CA SER A 136 -11.65 21.19 -19.10
C SER A 136 -12.37 21.44 -17.78
N ARG A 137 -11.70 21.12 -16.66
CA ARG A 137 -12.25 21.21 -15.30
C ARG A 137 -11.22 21.85 -14.36
N PRO A 138 -11.26 23.17 -14.12
CA PRO A 138 -10.24 23.86 -13.33
C PRO A 138 -10.06 23.35 -11.89
N SER A 139 -11.07 22.70 -11.31
CA SER A 139 -10.99 22.05 -9.99
C SER A 139 -10.25 20.72 -9.99
N ARG A 140 -10.02 20.13 -11.17
CA ARG A 140 -9.32 18.85 -11.36
C ARG A 140 -7.88 19.05 -11.75
N ARG A 141 -7.09 17.99 -11.62
CA ARG A 141 -5.69 17.92 -12.01
C ARG A 141 -5.42 16.73 -12.91
N VAL A 142 -4.36 16.84 -13.70
CA VAL A 142 -3.87 15.82 -14.62
C VAL A 142 -2.39 15.62 -14.35
N CYS A 143 -1.97 14.37 -14.19
CA CYS A 143 -0.56 14.02 -14.12
C CYS A 143 -0.02 13.84 -15.54
N ILE A 144 0.96 14.65 -15.95
CA ILE A 144 1.49 14.63 -17.33
C ILE A 144 2.77 13.79 -17.48
N ASP A 145 3.15 13.07 -16.44
CA ASP A 145 4.33 12.21 -16.46
C ASP A 145 4.15 11.07 -17.47
N SER A 146 5.24 10.73 -18.17
CA SER A 146 5.34 9.50 -18.94
C SER A 146 6.03 8.44 -18.10
N TYR A 147 5.50 7.22 -18.11
CA TYR A 147 6.04 6.11 -17.33
C TYR A 147 6.30 4.89 -18.21
N PHE A 148 7.51 4.34 -18.14
CA PHE A 148 7.87 3.12 -18.85
C PHE A 148 7.71 1.92 -17.91
N GLY A 149 6.75 1.05 -18.24
CA GLY A 149 6.38 -0.08 -17.40
C GLY A 149 5.03 -0.66 -17.78
N PRO A 150 4.46 -1.57 -16.97
CA PRO A 150 3.20 -2.21 -17.28
C PRO A 150 2.05 -1.19 -17.39
N PHE A 151 1.00 -1.55 -18.13
CA PHE A 151 -0.24 -0.77 -18.12
C PHE A 151 -0.79 -0.67 -16.69
N PRO A 152 -1.20 0.53 -16.24
CA PRO A 152 -1.80 0.72 -14.93
C PRO A 152 -3.13 -0.04 -14.82
N PRO A 153 -3.54 -0.45 -13.61
CA PRO A 153 -4.86 -1.01 -13.39
C PRO A 153 -5.95 0.06 -13.65
N ALA A 154 -7.12 -0.37 -14.11
CA ALA A 154 -8.27 0.52 -14.23
C ALA A 154 -8.74 0.98 -12.84
N CYS A 155 -9.20 2.23 -12.73
CA CYS A 155 -9.80 2.76 -11.51
C CYS A 155 -11.22 2.23 -11.33
N THR A 156 -11.98 2.18 -12.42
CA THR A 156 -13.34 1.64 -12.42
C THR A 156 -13.33 0.15 -12.76
N PRO A 157 -13.86 -0.73 -11.90
CA PRO A 157 -14.04 -2.13 -12.25
C PRO A 157 -14.97 -2.23 -13.45
N LYS A 158 -14.52 -2.87 -14.54
CA LYS A 158 -15.42 -3.20 -15.65
C LYS A 158 -16.38 -4.28 -15.15
N ALA A 159 -17.69 -4.05 -15.32
CA ALA A 159 -18.69 -5.07 -15.02
C ALA A 159 -18.38 -6.33 -15.83
N VAL A 160 -18.00 -7.41 -15.15
CA VAL A 160 -17.87 -8.72 -15.78
C VAL A 160 -19.30 -9.16 -16.09
N ALA A 161 -19.68 -9.19 -17.37
CA ALA A 161 -20.92 -9.83 -17.77
C ALA A 161 -20.83 -11.29 -17.30
N ALA A 162 -21.67 -11.66 -16.33
CA ALA A 162 -21.82 -13.05 -15.93
C ALA A 162 -22.29 -13.83 -17.16
N GLY A 163 -21.37 -14.55 -17.81
CA GLY A 163 -21.70 -15.49 -18.86
C GLY A 163 -22.64 -16.54 -18.28
N GLY A 164 -23.87 -16.57 -18.77
CA GLY A 164 -24.80 -17.67 -18.52
C GLY A 164 -24.24 -18.96 -19.11
N ASN A 165 -24.39 -20.04 -18.35
CA ASN A 165 -24.02 -21.42 -18.72
C ASN A 165 -24.66 -21.88 -20.03
#